data_AF-A0A4U2MZ28-F1
#
_entry.id   AF-A0A4U2MZ28-F1
#
_cell.length_a   1.000
_cell.length_b   1.000
_cell.length_c   1.000
_cell.angle_alpha   90.00
_cell.angle_beta   90.00
_cell.angle_gamma   90.00
#
_symmetry.space_group_name_H-M   'P 1'
#
loop_
_entity.id
_entity.type
_entity.pdbx_description
1 polymer ?
#
loop_
_entity_poly.entity_id
_entity_poly.type
_entity_poly.pdbx_seq_one_letter_code
_entity_poly.pdbx_strand_id
1 'polypeptide(L)'
;MFGEKEGDYTMNTPTQTPSLSATMKEWHYALAYEIKHWKTIGGSKISIMNGRFLYTDYESTVYVFQLISEVSLPEGSPIRIEFDGEEATGEVLSVHGLEIELKLNDYIQGEIREAVLYSEPWQLLEQLQERLKEAHKDKLKRSRIKRLVDGTSSPKHIEKMKNPKNELAYRSFYNPTTYVWGPPGTGKSYNLSRIISAHYQKGKSV
;
A
#
# COMPACT_ATOMS: atom_id res chain seq x y z
N MET A 1 -41.65 28.12 -29.42
CA MET A 1 -42.23 27.20 -28.42
C MET A 1 -41.40 25.93 -28.50
N PHE A 2 -40.47 25.74 -27.57
CA PHE A 2 -39.79 24.51 -27.13
C PHE A 2 -38.62 24.98 -26.25
N GLY A 3 -38.92 25.26 -24.99
CA GLY A 3 -37.90 25.55 -23.98
C GLY A 3 -37.49 24.23 -23.34
N GLU A 4 -36.25 23.82 -23.56
CA GLU A 4 -35.62 22.77 -22.77
C GLU A 4 -35.35 23.35 -21.38
N LYS A 5 -36.00 22.77 -20.37
CA LYS A 5 -35.63 23.01 -18.97
C LYS A 5 -34.39 22.18 -18.69
N GLU A 6 -33.23 22.83 -18.55
CA GLU A 6 -32.08 22.23 -17.89
C GLU A 6 -32.51 21.83 -16.48
N GLY A 7 -32.50 20.53 -16.21
CA GLY A 7 -32.67 19.97 -14.88
C GLY A 7 -31.45 20.35 -14.05
N ASP A 8 -31.66 21.22 -13.07
CA ASP A 8 -30.68 21.59 -12.07
C ASP A 8 -30.40 20.36 -11.18
N TYR A 9 -29.43 19.53 -11.57
CA TYR A 9 -28.91 18.44 -10.74
C TYR A 9 -28.01 19.01 -9.66
N THR A 10 -28.61 19.67 -8.67
CA THR A 10 -27.94 19.91 -7.40
C THR A 10 -27.77 18.57 -6.70
N MET A 11 -26.59 17.98 -6.86
CA MET A 11 -26.11 16.92 -5.99
C MET A 11 -26.05 17.50 -4.57
N ASN A 12 -27.13 17.33 -3.81
CA ASN A 12 -27.16 17.55 -2.37
C ASN A 12 -26.17 16.57 -1.74
N THR A 13 -24.91 17.00 -1.68
CA THR A 13 -23.88 16.32 -0.92
C THR A 13 -24.23 16.59 0.54
N PRO A 14 -24.58 15.58 1.37
CA PRO A 14 -24.88 15.84 2.76
C PRO A 14 -23.64 16.46 3.42
N THR A 15 -23.81 17.68 3.90
CA THR A 15 -22.79 18.61 4.43
C THR A 15 -22.26 18.22 5.82
N GLN A 16 -22.28 16.93 6.15
CA GLN A 16 -21.65 16.42 7.36
C GLN A 16 -20.60 15.40 6.96
N THR A 17 -19.33 15.84 6.99
CA THR A 17 -18.21 14.91 7.01
C THR A 17 -18.45 13.94 8.17
N PRO A 18 -18.59 12.63 7.90
CA PRO A 18 -18.83 11.66 8.96
C PRO A 18 -17.73 11.77 10.01
N SER A 19 -18.11 11.63 11.29
CA SER A 19 -17.12 11.64 12.37
C SER A 19 -16.08 10.55 12.10
N LEU A 20 -14.82 10.79 12.49
CA LEU A 20 -13.76 9.79 12.31
C LEU A 20 -14.16 8.40 12.85
N SER A 21 -14.93 8.34 13.94
CA SER A 21 -15.43 7.08 14.48
C SER A 21 -16.39 6.36 13.54
N ALA A 22 -17.25 7.08 12.83
CA ALA A 22 -18.14 6.50 11.83
C ALA A 22 -17.34 6.00 10.61
N THR A 23 -16.42 6.81 10.10
CA THR A 23 -15.54 6.44 8.99
C THR A 23 -14.67 5.22 9.31
N MET A 24 -14.09 5.14 10.50
CA MET A 24 -13.31 3.97 10.92
C MET A 24 -14.17 2.71 11.03
N LYS A 25 -15.46 2.83 11.39
CA LYS A 25 -16.41 1.72 11.42
C LYS A 25 -16.73 1.25 9.99
N GLU A 26 -16.92 2.17 9.05
CA GLU A 26 -17.11 1.86 7.63
C GLU A 26 -15.88 1.15 7.05
N TRP A 27 -14.68 1.64 7.30
CA TRP A 27 -13.44 0.98 6.89
C TRP A 27 -13.32 -0.44 7.45
N HIS A 28 -13.70 -0.63 8.72
CA HIS A 28 -13.69 -1.96 9.34
C HIS A 28 -14.63 -2.93 8.62
N TYR A 29 -15.85 -2.50 8.28
CA TYR A 29 -16.78 -3.33 7.51
C TYR A 29 -16.31 -3.59 6.09
N ALA A 30 -15.80 -2.57 5.39
CA ALA A 30 -15.27 -2.70 4.04
C ALA A 30 -14.15 -3.76 3.98
N LEU A 31 -13.18 -3.68 4.90
CA LEU A 31 -12.12 -4.67 5.04
C LEU A 31 -12.67 -6.06 5.39
N ALA A 32 -13.68 -6.16 6.25
CA ALA A 32 -14.29 -7.45 6.59
C ALA A 32 -14.97 -8.12 5.38
N TYR A 33 -15.62 -7.34 4.52
CA TYR A 33 -16.19 -7.85 3.27
C TYR A 33 -15.11 -8.32 2.30
N GLU A 34 -14.01 -7.57 2.18
CA GLU A 34 -12.89 -7.91 1.33
C GLU A 34 -12.16 -9.18 1.82
N ILE A 35 -11.88 -9.27 3.13
CA ILE A 35 -11.35 -10.49 3.78
C ILE A 35 -12.25 -11.68 3.48
N LYS A 36 -13.57 -11.53 3.62
CA LYS A 36 -14.52 -12.62 3.34
C LYS A 36 -14.45 -13.06 1.87
N HIS A 37 -14.38 -12.11 0.95
CA HIS A 37 -14.24 -12.39 -0.47
C HIS A 37 -12.93 -13.15 -0.76
N TRP A 38 -11.81 -12.68 -0.23
CA TRP A 38 -10.52 -13.36 -0.37
C TRP A 38 -10.46 -14.72 0.32
N LYS A 39 -11.21 -14.96 1.40
CA LYS A 39 -11.32 -16.30 2.01
C LYS A 39 -12.19 -17.27 1.21
N THR A 40 -13.07 -16.76 0.34
CA THR A 40 -13.84 -17.61 -0.58
C THR A 40 -13.05 -17.98 -1.84
N ILE A 41 -12.05 -17.18 -2.21
CA ILE A 41 -11.25 -17.35 -3.45
C ILE A 41 -9.85 -17.89 -3.14
N GLY A 42 -9.21 -17.37 -2.10
CA GLY A 42 -7.88 -17.71 -1.62
C GLY A 42 -7.93 -18.86 -0.63
N GLY A 43 -6.88 -19.68 -0.65
CA GLY A 43 -6.91 -21.08 -0.19
C GLY A 43 -6.75 -22.05 -1.36
N SER A 44 -6.89 -21.53 -2.59
CA SER A 44 -6.61 -22.24 -3.83
C SER A 44 -5.11 -22.41 -4.01
N LYS A 45 -4.67 -23.66 -4.19
CA LYS A 45 -3.32 -23.99 -4.63
C LYS A 45 -3.15 -23.50 -6.07
N ILE A 46 -2.13 -22.70 -6.32
CA ILE A 46 -1.82 -22.21 -7.67
C ILE A 46 -0.59 -22.96 -8.15
N SER A 47 -0.71 -23.74 -9.22
CA SER A 47 0.44 -24.38 -9.84
C SER A 47 1.22 -23.35 -10.64
N ILE A 48 2.52 -23.24 -10.36
CA ILE A 48 3.45 -22.33 -11.01
C ILE A 48 4.62 -23.13 -11.60
N MET A 49 5.14 -22.69 -12.74
CA MET A 49 6.14 -23.45 -13.50
C MET A 49 7.32 -22.57 -13.93
N ASN A 50 8.43 -23.21 -14.30
CA ASN A 50 9.59 -22.56 -14.92
C ASN A 50 10.10 -21.34 -14.13
N GLY A 51 10.27 -21.54 -12.82
CA GLY A 51 10.85 -20.59 -11.88
C GLY A 51 12.28 -20.25 -12.26
N ARG A 52 12.48 -19.03 -12.76
CA ARG A 52 13.77 -18.50 -13.18
C ARG A 52 14.27 -17.48 -12.17
N PHE A 53 15.49 -17.67 -11.71
CA PHE A 53 16.18 -16.71 -10.84
C PHE A 53 16.39 -15.38 -11.58
N LEU A 54 16.10 -14.26 -10.91
CA LEU A 54 16.37 -12.92 -11.42
C LEU A 54 17.57 -12.28 -10.71
N TYR A 55 17.47 -12.08 -9.39
CA TYR A 55 18.51 -11.46 -8.57
C TYR A 55 18.35 -11.81 -7.09
N THR A 56 19.37 -11.52 -6.30
CA THR A 56 19.35 -11.63 -4.84
C THR A 56 19.21 -10.24 -4.23
N ASP A 57 18.29 -10.10 -3.27
CA ASP A 57 18.09 -8.90 -2.46
C ASP A 57 18.47 -9.22 -1.00
N TYR A 58 19.72 -8.92 -0.64
CA TYR A 58 20.32 -9.30 0.65
C TYR A 58 20.25 -10.81 0.95
N GLU A 59 19.38 -11.24 1.87
CA GLU A 59 19.18 -12.64 2.26
C GLU A 59 18.00 -13.28 1.50
N SER A 60 17.31 -12.54 0.66
CA SER A 60 16.16 -13.01 -0.12
C SER A 60 16.51 -13.21 -1.60
N THR A 61 15.82 -14.12 -2.27
CA THR A 61 15.98 -14.35 -3.72
C THR A 61 14.70 -14.00 -4.48
N VAL A 62 14.85 -13.40 -5.66
CA VAL A 62 13.74 -13.01 -6.51
C VAL A 62 13.66 -13.93 -7.72
N TYR A 63 12.48 -14.48 -7.94
CA TYR A 63 12.17 -15.44 -8.99
C TYR A 63 10.98 -14.97 -9.82
N VAL A 64 11.02 -15.29 -11.12
CA VAL A 64 9.84 -15.19 -11.99
C VAL A 64 9.34 -16.58 -12.34
N PHE A 65 8.03 -16.79 -12.19
CA PHE A 65 7.36 -18.04 -12.55
C PHE A 65 6.28 -17.79 -13.59
N GLN A 66 5.93 -18.85 -14.31
CA GLN A 66 4.82 -18.90 -15.25
C GLN A 66 3.57 -19.47 -14.58
N LEU A 67 2.45 -18.80 -14.79
CA LEU A 67 1.13 -19.18 -14.35
C LEU A 67 0.38 -19.93 -15.45
N ILE A 68 -0.45 -20.90 -15.06
CA ILE A 68 -1.32 -21.63 -15.99
C ILE A 68 -2.55 -20.79 -16.39
N SER A 69 -3.00 -19.91 -15.49
CA SER A 69 -4.12 -19.00 -15.70
C SER A 69 -3.83 -17.68 -14.99
N GLU A 70 -4.48 -16.61 -15.44
CA GLU A 70 -4.39 -15.32 -14.75
C GLU A 70 -4.86 -15.44 -13.31
N VAL A 71 -4.08 -14.88 -12.39
CA VAL A 71 -4.41 -14.80 -10.97
C VAL A 71 -4.41 -13.35 -10.53
N SER A 72 -5.34 -13.01 -9.64
CA SER A 72 -5.33 -11.72 -8.97
C SER A 72 -4.69 -11.92 -7.60
N LEU A 73 -3.39 -11.61 -7.50
CA LEU A 73 -2.66 -11.59 -6.23
C LEU A 73 -2.07 -10.19 -6.02
N PRO A 74 -2.44 -9.49 -4.93
CA PRO A 74 -1.88 -8.17 -4.63
C PRO A 74 -0.37 -8.20 -4.36
N GLU A 75 0.34 -7.14 -4.71
CA GLU A 75 1.74 -6.93 -4.32
C GLU A 75 1.88 -6.89 -2.78
N GLY A 76 2.94 -7.49 -2.26
CA GLY A 76 3.17 -7.68 -0.82
C GLY A 76 2.32 -8.78 -0.17
N SER A 77 1.53 -9.54 -0.95
CA SER A 77 0.78 -10.67 -0.39
C SER A 77 1.77 -11.73 0.11
N PRO A 78 1.64 -12.19 1.37
CA PRO A 78 2.47 -13.27 1.89
C PRO A 78 2.14 -14.57 1.15
N ILE A 79 3.17 -15.32 0.82
CA ILE A 79 3.07 -16.58 0.11
C ILE A 79 3.95 -17.65 0.74
N ARG A 80 3.58 -18.90 0.43
CA ARG A 80 4.39 -20.09 0.68
C ARG A 80 4.43 -20.88 -0.61
N ILE A 81 5.60 -21.31 -1.04
CA ILE A 81 5.76 -22.23 -2.17
C ILE A 81 6.24 -23.58 -1.66
N GLU A 82 5.79 -24.64 -2.33
CA GLU A 82 6.25 -26.00 -2.13
C GLU A 82 6.82 -26.50 -3.47
N PHE A 83 8.08 -26.90 -3.50
CA PHE A 83 8.80 -27.35 -4.70
C PHE A 83 9.79 -28.44 -4.33
N ASP A 84 9.91 -29.51 -5.12
CA ASP A 84 10.85 -30.62 -4.89
C ASP A 84 10.88 -31.21 -3.46
N GLY A 85 9.78 -31.10 -2.71
CA GLY A 85 9.67 -31.54 -1.30
C GLY A 85 10.23 -30.55 -0.27
N GLU A 86 10.68 -29.38 -0.72
CA GLU A 86 11.08 -28.24 0.10
C GLU A 86 9.96 -27.19 0.16
N GLU A 87 9.99 -26.34 1.18
CA GLU A 87 9.09 -25.21 1.32
C GLU A 87 9.89 -23.91 1.50
N ALA A 88 9.43 -22.84 0.85
CA ALA A 88 9.96 -21.51 1.05
C ALA A 88 8.83 -20.50 1.27
N THR A 89 9.09 -19.52 2.12
CA THR A 89 8.15 -18.42 2.39
C THR A 89 8.58 -17.15 1.68
N GLY A 90 7.65 -16.24 1.43
CA GLY A 90 7.96 -15.03 0.68
C GLY A 90 6.80 -14.08 0.52
N GLU A 91 6.93 -13.18 -0.44
CA GLU A 91 5.89 -12.23 -0.84
C GLU A 91 5.81 -12.07 -2.36
N VAL A 92 4.64 -11.68 -2.85
CA VAL A 92 4.43 -11.31 -4.26
C VAL A 92 5.04 -9.94 -4.52
N LEU A 93 5.93 -9.81 -5.49
CA LEU A 93 6.45 -8.51 -5.94
C LEU A 93 5.57 -7.91 -7.05
N SER A 94 5.17 -8.71 -8.03
CA SER A 94 4.35 -8.26 -9.15
C SER A 94 3.64 -9.43 -9.84
N VAL A 95 2.52 -9.14 -10.52
CA VAL A 95 1.83 -10.07 -11.41
C VAL A 95 1.59 -9.37 -12.75
N HIS A 96 2.08 -9.97 -13.82
CA HIS A 96 2.00 -9.43 -15.18
C HIS A 96 1.47 -10.50 -16.14
N GLY A 97 0.15 -10.52 -16.36
CA GLY A 97 -0.51 -11.50 -17.22
C GLY A 97 -0.35 -12.92 -16.67
N LEU A 98 0.44 -13.75 -17.36
CA LEU A 98 0.75 -15.13 -16.97
C LEU A 98 2.14 -15.26 -16.30
N GLU A 99 2.77 -14.16 -15.92
CA GLU A 99 4.02 -14.19 -15.16
C GLU A 99 3.81 -13.60 -13.75
N ILE A 100 4.46 -14.20 -12.76
CA ILE A 100 4.45 -13.75 -11.37
C ILE A 100 5.87 -13.63 -10.85
N GLU A 101 6.20 -12.49 -10.25
CA GLU A 101 7.48 -12.24 -9.59
C GLU A 101 7.31 -12.43 -8.08
N LEU A 102 8.12 -13.29 -7.50
CA LEU A 102 8.08 -13.65 -6.08
C LEU A 102 9.43 -13.36 -5.44
N LYS A 103 9.39 -12.75 -4.25
CA LYS A 103 10.53 -12.63 -3.35
C LYS A 103 10.45 -13.73 -2.32
N LEU A 104 11.43 -14.63 -2.31
CA LEU A 104 11.55 -15.74 -1.38
C LEU A 104 12.56 -15.39 -0.29
N ASN A 105 12.21 -15.68 0.96
CA ASN A 105 13.04 -15.38 2.13
C ASN A 105 14.28 -16.29 2.24
N ASP A 106 14.30 -17.38 1.49
CA ASP A 106 15.37 -18.36 1.49
C ASP A 106 16.26 -18.21 0.26
N TYR A 107 17.53 -18.58 0.41
CA TYR A 107 18.46 -18.63 -0.70
C TYR A 107 18.33 -19.98 -1.42
N ILE A 108 17.59 -19.98 -2.52
CA ILE A 108 17.48 -21.13 -3.42
C ILE A 108 18.40 -20.85 -4.62
N GLN A 109 19.29 -21.78 -4.95
CA GLN A 109 20.10 -21.72 -6.17
C GLN A 109 19.54 -22.69 -7.20
N GLY A 110 19.29 -22.20 -8.41
CA GLY A 110 18.88 -23.02 -9.54
C GLY A 110 17.49 -22.69 -10.05
N GLU A 111 17.04 -23.51 -11.01
CA GLU A 111 15.71 -23.39 -11.63
C GLU A 111 14.70 -24.27 -10.89
N ILE A 112 13.54 -23.71 -10.59
CA ILE A 112 12.42 -24.45 -10.00
C ILE A 112 11.48 -24.84 -11.14
N ARG A 113 11.43 -26.13 -11.49
CA ARG A 113 10.64 -26.59 -12.64
C ARG A 113 9.14 -26.44 -12.43
N GLU A 114 8.67 -26.86 -11.26
CA GLU A 114 7.28 -26.81 -10.86
C GLU A 114 7.22 -26.52 -9.36
N ALA A 115 6.25 -25.70 -8.96
CA ALA A 115 5.96 -25.44 -7.56
C ALA A 115 4.47 -25.23 -7.36
N VAL A 116 4.03 -25.44 -6.12
CA VAL A 116 2.68 -25.10 -5.68
C VAL A 116 2.76 -23.85 -4.83
N LEU A 117 2.16 -22.77 -5.32
CA LEU A 117 2.00 -21.51 -4.62
C LEU A 117 0.74 -21.54 -3.77
N TYR A 118 0.93 -21.30 -2.48
CA TYR A 118 -0.10 -21.05 -1.51
C TYR A 118 -0.09 -19.56 -1.20
N SER A 119 -1.20 -18.89 -1.47
CA SER A 119 -1.38 -17.50 -1.09
C SER A 119 -2.61 -17.37 -0.19
N GLU A 120 -2.44 -16.61 0.89
CA GLU A 120 -3.51 -16.20 1.77
C GLU A 120 -3.63 -14.66 1.76
N PRO A 121 -4.12 -14.04 0.66
CA PRO A 121 -4.13 -12.58 0.52
C PRO A 121 -4.87 -11.86 1.65
N TRP A 122 -5.84 -12.53 2.27
CA TRP A 122 -6.61 -11.97 3.38
C TRP A 122 -5.76 -11.70 4.62
N GLN A 123 -4.61 -12.37 4.80
CA GLN A 123 -3.75 -12.14 5.97
C GLN A 123 -3.28 -10.69 6.05
N LEU A 124 -2.92 -10.08 4.92
CA LEU A 124 -2.51 -8.67 4.87
C LEU A 124 -3.66 -7.75 5.27
N LEU A 125 -4.87 -8.05 4.80
CA LEU A 125 -6.09 -7.31 5.15
C LEU A 125 -6.47 -7.50 6.62
N GLU A 126 -6.26 -8.68 7.20
CA GLU A 126 -6.44 -8.95 8.62
C GLU A 126 -5.44 -8.15 9.47
N GLN A 127 -4.16 -8.09 9.05
CA GLN A 127 -3.15 -7.25 9.69
C GLN A 127 -3.53 -5.78 9.63
N LEU A 128 -4.00 -5.28 8.49
CA LEU A 128 -4.49 -3.91 8.34
C LEU A 128 -5.69 -3.65 9.26
N GLN A 129 -6.63 -4.60 9.34
CA GLN A 129 -7.79 -4.50 10.22
C GLN A 129 -7.37 -4.41 11.70
N GLU A 130 -6.39 -5.19 12.12
CA GLU A 130 -5.87 -5.14 13.49
C GLU A 130 -5.13 -3.82 13.77
N ARG A 131 -4.29 -3.35 12.84
CA ARG A 131 -3.64 -2.04 12.96
C ARG A 131 -4.64 -0.89 13.07
N LEU A 132 -5.77 -0.95 12.35
CA LEU A 132 -6.85 0.03 12.46
C LEU A 132 -7.56 -0.06 13.82
N LYS A 133 -7.81 -1.27 14.35
CA LYS A 133 -8.39 -1.47 15.69
C LYS A 133 -7.48 -0.91 16.78
N GLU A 134 -6.18 -1.19 16.72
CA GLU A 134 -5.19 -0.62 17.64
C GLU A 134 -5.20 0.91 17.56
N ALA A 135 -5.20 1.45 16.34
CA ALA A 135 -5.22 2.88 16.12
C ALA A 135 -6.49 3.53 16.64
N HIS A 136 -7.63 2.83 16.62
CA HIS A 136 -8.90 3.30 17.19
C HIS A 136 -8.87 3.36 18.72
N LYS A 137 -8.15 2.45 19.40
CA LYS A 137 -8.06 2.45 20.87
C LYS A 137 -7.15 3.59 21.37
N ASP A 138 -6.02 3.81 20.69
CA ASP A 138 -5.04 4.81 21.08
C ASP A 138 -5.49 6.25 20.74
N LYS A 139 -5.53 7.14 21.75
CA LYS A 139 -5.95 8.54 21.58
C LYS A 139 -4.99 9.36 20.72
N LEU A 140 -3.68 9.14 20.83
CA LEU A 140 -2.67 9.84 20.05
C LEU A 140 -2.70 9.39 18.59
N LYS A 141 -2.80 8.08 18.34
CA LYS A 141 -2.95 7.55 16.97
C LYS A 141 -4.23 8.08 16.32
N ARG A 142 -5.38 8.04 17.02
CA ARG A 142 -6.64 8.66 16.54
C ARG A 142 -6.49 10.14 16.20
N SER A 143 -5.83 10.93 17.06
CA SER A 143 -5.63 12.36 16.81
C SER A 143 -4.79 12.61 15.55
N ARG A 144 -3.76 11.79 15.32
CA ARG A 144 -2.94 11.86 14.08
C ARG A 144 -3.76 11.50 12.84
N ILE A 145 -4.55 10.43 12.91
CA ILE A 145 -5.44 10.01 11.81
C ILE A 145 -6.49 11.09 11.53
N LYS A 146 -7.14 11.63 12.57
CA LYS A 146 -8.10 12.73 12.42
C LYS A 146 -7.48 13.91 11.69
N ARG A 147 -6.28 14.32 12.11
CA ARG A 147 -5.55 15.42 11.46
C ARG A 147 -5.23 15.12 9.99
N LEU A 148 -4.85 13.87 9.69
CA LEU A 148 -4.55 13.41 8.32
C LEU A 148 -5.80 13.40 7.43
N VAL A 149 -6.94 12.93 7.95
CA VAL A 149 -8.19 12.80 7.18
C VAL A 149 -8.88 14.15 7.02
N ASP A 150 -8.95 14.96 8.08
CA ASP A 150 -9.61 16.26 8.02
C ASP A 150 -8.87 17.23 7.09
N GLY A 151 -7.53 17.16 7.03
CA GLY A 151 -6.72 18.04 6.17
C GLY A 151 -6.81 19.54 6.51
N THR A 152 -7.50 19.91 7.60
CA THR A 152 -7.82 21.31 7.96
C THR A 152 -6.69 22.03 8.71
N SER A 153 -5.53 21.38 8.91
CA SER A 153 -4.42 21.99 9.63
C SER A 153 -3.87 23.18 8.85
N SER A 154 -3.89 24.37 9.46
CA SER A 154 -3.28 25.54 8.87
C SER A 154 -1.79 25.29 8.62
N PRO A 155 -1.30 25.50 7.39
CA PRO A 155 0.09 25.26 7.08
C PRO A 155 0.96 26.24 7.86
N LYS A 156 1.85 25.73 8.71
CA LYS A 156 2.96 26.48 9.29
C LYS A 156 3.98 26.69 8.18
N HIS A 157 4.03 27.90 7.65
CA HIS A 157 4.91 28.27 6.57
C HIS A 157 5.77 29.48 7.00
N ILE A 158 7.08 29.36 6.85
CA ILE A 158 7.99 30.50 7.06
C ILE A 158 8.05 31.26 5.75
N GLU A 159 7.32 32.37 5.65
CA GLU A 159 7.25 33.21 4.44
C GLU A 159 8.64 33.63 3.91
N LYS A 160 9.61 33.81 4.81
CA LYS A 160 11.00 34.17 4.49
C LYS A 160 11.81 33.04 3.82
N MET A 161 11.29 31.82 3.77
CA MET A 161 11.96 30.63 3.22
C MET A 161 11.24 30.07 1.97
N LYS A 162 10.50 30.91 1.24
CA LYS A 162 9.90 30.58 -0.07
C LYS A 162 10.98 30.40 -1.15
N ASN A 163 11.72 29.30 -1.08
CA ASN A 163 12.52 28.80 -2.20
C ASN A 163 11.85 27.52 -2.72
N PRO A 164 11.41 27.47 -3.99
CA PRO A 164 10.75 26.31 -4.59
C PRO A 164 11.53 24.99 -4.38
N LYS A 165 12.87 25.06 -4.28
CA LYS A 165 13.72 23.88 -4.11
C LYS A 165 13.67 23.25 -2.72
N ASN A 166 13.32 24.00 -1.68
CA ASN A 166 13.40 23.57 -0.28
C ASN A 166 12.06 23.67 0.47
N GLU A 167 11.05 24.25 -0.15
CA GLU A 167 9.73 24.46 0.47
C GLU A 167 9.15 23.17 1.04
N LEU A 168 9.26 22.06 0.32
CA LEU A 168 8.73 20.78 0.77
C LEU A 168 9.42 20.26 2.04
N ALA A 169 10.75 20.38 2.11
CA ALA A 169 11.50 20.03 3.32
C ALA A 169 11.06 20.89 4.49
N TYR A 170 10.95 22.22 4.33
CA TYR A 170 10.47 23.10 5.40
C TYR A 170 9.04 22.77 5.83
N ARG A 171 8.14 22.54 4.88
CA ARG A 171 6.76 22.13 5.18
C ARG A 171 6.77 20.86 6.03
N SER A 172 7.59 19.86 5.69
CA SER A 172 7.71 18.62 6.48
C SER A 172 8.29 18.81 7.89
N PHE A 173 9.10 19.86 8.13
CA PHE A 173 9.67 20.15 9.45
C PHE A 173 8.67 20.83 10.39
N TYR A 174 7.86 21.74 9.86
CA TYR A 174 6.99 22.59 10.67
C TYR A 174 5.55 22.10 10.72
N ASN A 175 5.13 21.27 9.77
CA ASN A 175 3.77 20.75 9.70
C ASN A 175 3.72 19.31 10.19
N PRO A 176 2.87 18.99 11.16
CA PRO A 176 2.66 17.61 11.62
C PRO A 176 2.15 16.65 10.55
N THR A 177 1.61 17.18 9.45
CA THR A 177 1.16 16.44 8.26
C THR A 177 1.47 17.30 7.03
N THR A 178 2.11 16.73 6.00
CA THR A 178 2.40 17.41 4.73
C THR A 178 1.95 16.53 3.58
N TYR A 179 1.07 17.05 2.72
CA TYR A 179 0.60 16.34 1.53
C TYR A 179 1.48 16.71 0.34
N VAL A 180 1.99 15.70 -0.36
CA VAL A 180 2.86 15.88 -1.53
C VAL A 180 2.15 15.28 -2.72
N TRP A 181 1.92 16.10 -3.73
CA TRP A 181 1.34 15.66 -4.99
C TRP A 181 2.20 16.16 -6.14
N GLY A 182 2.34 15.34 -7.18
CA GLY A 182 3.06 15.69 -8.40
C GLY A 182 2.76 14.69 -9.50
N PRO A 183 2.61 15.10 -10.77
CA PRO A 183 2.47 14.19 -11.92
C PRO A 183 3.63 13.19 -12.07
N PRO A 184 3.50 12.15 -12.91
CA PRO A 184 4.62 11.29 -13.31
C PRO A 184 5.80 12.13 -13.82
N GLY A 185 7.04 11.75 -13.48
CA GLY A 185 8.25 12.46 -13.89
C GLY A 185 8.63 13.72 -13.09
N THR A 186 7.82 14.17 -12.12
CA THR A 186 8.11 15.37 -11.30
C THR A 186 9.12 15.16 -10.15
N GLY A 187 9.85 14.04 -10.16
CA GLY A 187 10.87 13.76 -9.16
C GLY A 187 10.32 13.56 -7.74
N LYS A 188 9.14 12.93 -7.57
CA LYS A 188 8.56 12.63 -6.25
C LYS A 188 9.54 11.88 -5.35
N SER A 189 10.14 10.80 -5.85
CA SER A 189 11.12 10.00 -5.11
C SER A 189 12.37 10.80 -4.77
N TYR A 190 12.88 11.62 -5.70
CA TYR A 190 14.00 12.52 -5.46
C TYR A 190 13.68 13.52 -4.33
N ASN A 191 12.51 14.15 -4.37
CA ASN A 191 12.09 15.09 -3.35
C ASN A 191 11.87 14.42 -1.98
N LEU A 192 11.28 13.22 -1.93
CA LEU A 192 11.15 12.44 -0.69
C LEU A 192 12.52 12.06 -0.10
N SER A 193 13.47 11.63 -0.93
CA SER A 193 14.84 11.32 -0.48
C SER A 193 15.54 12.53 0.16
N ARG A 194 15.34 13.72 -0.40
CA ARG A 194 15.87 14.98 0.16
C ARG A 194 15.23 15.34 1.49
N ILE A 195 13.92 15.10 1.66
CA ILE A 195 13.24 15.30 2.95
C ILE A 195 13.82 14.36 3.99
N ILE A 196 13.94 13.06 3.67
CA ILE A 196 14.50 12.05 4.58
C ILE A 196 15.91 12.45 5.00
N SER A 197 16.77 12.79 4.03
CA SER A 197 18.13 13.26 4.30
C SER A 197 18.15 14.49 5.19
N ALA A 198 17.25 15.46 4.97
CA ALA A 198 17.17 16.66 5.80
C ALA A 198 16.76 16.35 7.25
N HIS A 199 15.75 15.50 7.50
CA HIS A 199 15.35 15.12 8.87
C HIS A 199 16.44 14.31 9.56
N TYR A 200 17.08 13.39 8.83
CA TYR A 200 18.21 12.61 9.35
C TYR A 200 19.38 13.50 9.78
N GLN A 201 19.77 14.48 8.94
CA GLN A 201 20.80 15.47 9.28
C GLN A 201 20.46 16.33 10.51
N LYS A 202 19.19 16.41 10.90
CA LYS A 202 18.72 17.08 12.12
C LYS A 202 18.60 16.13 13.32
N GLY A 203 19.12 14.91 13.22
CA GLY A 203 19.11 13.91 14.29
C GLY A 203 17.72 13.32 14.57
N LYS A 204 16.78 13.43 13.62
CA LYS A 204 15.46 12.81 13.75
C LYS A 204 15.52 11.37 13.25
N SER A 205 14.74 10.50 13.91
CA SER A 205 14.39 9.19 13.36
C SER A 205 13.40 9.39 12.22
N VAL A 206 13.66 8.72 11.09
CA VAL A 206 12.88 8.81 9.85
C VAL A 206 12.54 7.40 9.38
#